data_AF-A0A979FKQ0-F1
#
_entry.id   AF-A0A979FKQ0-F1
#
_cell.length_a   1.000
_cell.length_b   1.000
_cell.length_c   1.000
_cell.angle_alpha   90.00
_cell.angle_beta   90.00
_cell.angle_gamma   90.00
#
_symmetry.space_group_name_H-M   'P 1'
#
loop_
_entity.id
_entity.type
_entity.pdbx_description
1 polymer ?
#
loop_
_entity_poly.entity_id
_entity_poly.type
_entity_poly.pdbx_seq_one_letter_code
_entity_poly.pdbx_strand_id
1 'polypeptide(L)'
;MLTHAKPNVVVVDMDAAALRGAPWRALVAAARGVGVRLVLRPHDVYVPHDDLLQPLHGSGVRLMRFEGCVGPAGVPSLASCVARGAWLDIHMAAPLDLSALGGTYKGFWVYTRPLPPSGPSSPTWPLPPSPLPSLYVEGPDEGSWGAVAHTITSLAPHGKRFFVLALRGSRLSAAQLPPLLRALRGEGITTLDVGDTHAEVNRHSIFNIMDMYSITGLCVHPFVLLGTQCVHIILTEHYPWHDARSQCGLVGGDLIVFDDCEQYHKVSLYLAEQEYQDFWLGGSDEAEEGQWRWVDGSPMAMGLSYWANAVTGESEPNKPGVENCLELSCVWMYRFSNTLCSNVRRVICEADPI
;
A
#
# COMPACT_ATOMS: atom_id res chain seq x y z
N MET A 1 25.80 -24.66 -37.36
CA MET A 1 25.02 -25.00 -36.16
C MET A 1 25.20 -23.87 -35.17
N LEU A 2 24.19 -23.01 -35.01
CA LEU A 2 24.22 -21.99 -33.95
C LEU A 2 24.08 -22.72 -32.62
N THR A 3 25.15 -22.78 -31.83
CA THR A 3 25.10 -23.27 -30.44
C THR A 3 24.24 -22.29 -29.65
N HIS A 4 22.97 -22.64 -29.41
CA HIS A 4 22.11 -21.85 -28.54
C HIS A 4 22.74 -21.78 -27.16
N ALA A 5 23.06 -20.56 -26.71
CA ALA A 5 23.54 -20.31 -25.37
C ALA A 5 22.51 -20.82 -24.37
N LYS A 6 22.97 -21.52 -23.32
CA LYS A 6 22.07 -22.03 -22.28
C LYS A 6 21.37 -20.83 -21.63
N PRO A 7 20.02 -20.83 -21.52
CA PRO A 7 19.31 -19.72 -20.91
C PRO A 7 19.74 -19.54 -19.45
N ASN A 8 19.87 -18.28 -19.02
CA ASN A 8 20.21 -17.92 -17.64
C ASN A 8 19.01 -18.01 -16.69
N VAL A 9 17.80 -17.84 -17.24
CA VAL A 9 16.53 -17.94 -16.51
C VAL A 9 15.50 -18.67 -17.36
N VAL A 10 14.73 -19.57 -16.75
CA VAL A 10 13.56 -20.23 -17.33
C VAL A 10 12.31 -19.68 -16.63
N VAL A 11 11.30 -19.31 -17.41
CA VAL A 11 10.00 -18.87 -16.90
C VAL A 11 8.99 -19.97 -17.15
N VAL A 12 8.35 -20.43 -16.07
CA VAL A 12 7.28 -21.41 -16.08
C VAL A 12 6.03 -20.70 -15.56
N ASP A 13 5.12 -20.39 -16.47
CA ASP A 13 3.88 -19.67 -16.19
C ASP A 13 2.71 -20.44 -16.82
N MET A 14 2.10 -21.32 -16.05
CA MET A 14 1.08 -22.26 -16.55
C MET A 14 0.24 -22.85 -15.42
N ASP A 15 -0.92 -23.43 -15.78
CA ASP A 15 -1.80 -24.10 -14.84
C ASP A 15 -1.15 -25.36 -14.28
N ALA A 16 -1.43 -25.67 -13.01
CA ALA A 16 -0.88 -26.86 -12.36
C ALA A 16 -1.27 -28.17 -13.07
N ALA A 17 -2.47 -28.24 -13.65
CA ALA A 17 -2.90 -29.39 -14.44
C ALA A 17 -2.04 -29.59 -15.70
N ALA A 18 -1.69 -28.50 -16.39
CA ALA A 18 -0.82 -28.54 -17.56
C ALA A 18 0.60 -28.99 -17.19
N LEU A 19 1.11 -28.51 -16.04
CA LEU A 19 2.41 -28.95 -15.50
C LEU A 19 2.47 -30.44 -15.19
N ARG A 20 1.39 -31.00 -14.63
CA ARG A 20 1.30 -32.44 -14.35
C ARG A 20 1.29 -33.29 -15.62
N GLY A 21 0.72 -32.77 -16.71
CA GLY A 21 0.73 -33.42 -18.02
C GLY A 21 2.06 -33.32 -18.77
N ALA A 22 2.97 -32.44 -18.33
CA ALA A 22 4.29 -32.25 -18.92
C ALA A 22 5.34 -33.19 -18.28
N PRO A 23 6.50 -33.42 -18.93
CA PRO A 23 7.62 -34.15 -18.34
C PRO A 23 8.34 -33.28 -17.30
N TRP A 24 7.63 -32.83 -16.27
CA TRP A 24 8.07 -31.83 -15.28
C TRP A 24 9.40 -32.22 -14.62
N ARG A 25 9.57 -33.49 -14.24
CA ARG A 25 10.84 -33.99 -13.66
C ARG A 25 12.03 -33.84 -14.62
N ALA A 26 11.83 -34.06 -15.92
CA ALA A 26 12.87 -33.88 -16.92
C ALA A 26 13.20 -32.39 -17.12
N LEU A 27 12.18 -31.51 -17.07
CA LEU A 27 12.37 -30.06 -17.12
C LEU A 27 13.16 -29.55 -15.91
N VAL A 28 12.82 -30.01 -14.70
CA VAL A 28 13.56 -29.70 -13.46
C VAL A 28 15.01 -30.17 -13.55
N ALA A 29 15.25 -31.38 -14.04
CA ALA A 29 16.61 -31.90 -14.24
C ALA A 29 17.40 -31.04 -15.25
N ALA A 30 16.78 -30.61 -16.35
CA ALA A 30 17.40 -29.77 -17.36
C ALA A 30 17.70 -28.35 -16.84
N ALA A 31 16.89 -27.84 -15.91
CA ALA A 31 17.01 -26.52 -15.29
C ALA A 31 18.06 -26.45 -14.17
N ARG A 32 18.82 -27.52 -13.91
CA ARG A 32 19.91 -27.51 -12.92
C ARG A 32 20.92 -26.39 -13.21
N GLY A 33 21.17 -25.56 -12.19
CA GLY A 33 22.08 -24.41 -12.27
C GLY A 33 21.52 -23.19 -13.02
N VAL A 34 20.27 -23.25 -13.49
CA VAL A 34 19.56 -22.15 -14.16
C VAL A 34 18.57 -21.51 -13.18
N GLY A 35 18.38 -20.20 -13.27
CA GLY A 35 17.35 -19.52 -12.50
C GLY A 35 15.95 -19.92 -12.98
N VAL A 36 15.01 -20.15 -12.08
CA VAL A 36 13.62 -20.50 -12.45
C VAL A 36 12.65 -19.51 -11.84
N ARG A 37 11.71 -18.99 -12.64
CA ARG A 37 10.52 -18.28 -12.19
C ARG A 37 9.34 -19.22 -12.36
N LEU A 38 8.74 -19.67 -11.27
CA LEU A 38 7.61 -20.60 -11.28
C LEU A 38 6.36 -19.87 -10.80
N VAL A 39 5.37 -19.76 -11.69
CA VAL A 39 4.06 -19.16 -11.43
C VAL A 39 3.00 -20.19 -11.79
N LEU A 40 2.24 -20.62 -10.78
CA LEU A 40 1.15 -21.60 -10.94
C LEU A 40 -0.15 -20.82 -11.15
N ARG A 41 -0.65 -20.77 -12.41
CA ARG A 41 -1.82 -19.96 -12.79
C ARG A 41 -3.14 -20.46 -12.16
N PRO A 42 -4.12 -19.57 -11.89
CA PRO A 42 -5.18 -19.82 -10.93
C PRO A 42 -6.43 -20.44 -11.58
N HIS A 43 -6.81 -21.64 -11.13
CA HIS A 43 -8.21 -22.11 -11.12
C HIS A 43 -8.68 -22.44 -9.69
N ASP A 44 -7.75 -22.64 -8.76
CA ASP A 44 -8.03 -22.71 -7.32
C ASP A 44 -6.79 -22.21 -6.55
N VAL A 45 -6.86 -20.93 -6.15
CA VAL A 45 -5.75 -20.18 -5.53
C VAL A 45 -5.31 -20.80 -4.19
N TYR A 46 -6.15 -21.64 -3.57
CA TYR A 46 -5.90 -22.27 -2.28
C TYR A 46 -5.85 -23.79 -2.36
N VAL A 47 -5.47 -24.37 -3.51
CA VAL A 47 -5.17 -25.80 -3.61
C VAL A 47 -3.66 -26.01 -3.64
N PRO A 48 -3.08 -26.65 -2.60
CA PRO A 48 -1.66 -26.95 -2.58
C PRO A 48 -1.24 -27.81 -3.77
N HIS A 49 -0.08 -27.48 -4.33
CA HIS A 49 0.52 -28.22 -5.46
C HIS A 49 1.87 -28.80 -5.08
N ASP A 50 1.93 -29.43 -3.90
CA ASP A 50 3.15 -30.01 -3.32
C ASP A 50 3.80 -31.06 -4.23
N ASP A 51 3.01 -31.78 -5.02
CA ASP A 51 3.47 -32.75 -6.01
C ASP A 51 4.35 -32.12 -7.11
N LEU A 52 4.10 -30.85 -7.43
CA LEU A 52 4.91 -30.06 -8.36
C LEU A 52 6.16 -29.47 -7.70
N LEU A 53 6.14 -29.27 -6.38
CA LEU A 53 7.26 -28.73 -5.63
C LEU A 53 8.28 -29.81 -5.24
N GLN A 54 7.82 -31.01 -4.88
CA GLN A 54 8.66 -32.14 -4.47
C GLN A 54 9.85 -32.43 -5.41
N PRO A 55 9.69 -32.43 -6.77
CA PRO A 55 10.81 -32.63 -7.68
C PRO A 55 11.92 -31.57 -7.59
N LEU A 56 11.60 -30.36 -7.10
CA LEU A 56 12.59 -29.30 -6.90
C LEU A 56 13.52 -29.59 -5.73
N HIS A 57 13.08 -30.41 -4.77
CA HIS A 57 13.86 -30.72 -3.58
C HIS A 57 15.20 -31.36 -3.92
N GLY A 58 16.30 -30.69 -3.56
CA GLY A 58 17.66 -31.17 -3.84
C GLY A 58 18.03 -31.23 -5.34
N SER A 59 17.22 -30.67 -6.22
CA SER A 59 17.45 -30.70 -7.68
C SER A 59 18.67 -29.88 -8.14
N GLY A 60 19.04 -28.86 -7.36
CA GLY A 60 20.03 -27.85 -7.75
C GLY A 60 19.44 -26.75 -8.65
N VAL A 61 18.12 -26.67 -8.77
CA VAL A 61 17.41 -25.52 -9.34
C VAL A 61 17.54 -24.32 -8.39
N ARG A 62 17.61 -23.12 -8.97
CA ARG A 62 17.59 -21.85 -8.24
C ARG A 62 16.30 -21.10 -8.50
N LEU A 63 15.35 -21.16 -7.57
CA LEU A 63 14.05 -20.51 -7.69
C LEU A 63 14.19 -19.01 -7.41
N MET A 64 14.05 -18.19 -8.45
CA MET A 64 14.16 -16.73 -8.41
C MET A 64 12.81 -16.06 -8.18
N ARG A 65 11.70 -16.70 -8.54
CA ARG A 65 10.34 -16.29 -8.20
C ARG A 65 9.47 -17.53 -7.99
N PHE A 66 8.62 -17.50 -6.98
CA PHE A 66 7.57 -18.48 -6.76
C PHE A 66 6.24 -17.77 -6.55
N GLU A 67 5.18 -18.26 -7.19
CA GLU A 67 3.82 -17.82 -6.98
C GLU A 67 2.89 -19.04 -7.03
N GLY A 68 2.22 -19.33 -5.91
CA GLY A 68 1.28 -20.46 -5.83
C GLY A 68 0.93 -20.89 -4.41
N CYS A 69 0.08 -21.91 -4.32
CA CYS A 69 -0.33 -22.48 -3.04
C CYS A 69 0.59 -23.61 -2.57
N VAL A 70 0.97 -23.57 -1.30
CA VAL A 70 1.92 -24.48 -0.67
C VAL A 70 1.25 -25.20 0.48
N GLY A 71 1.48 -26.51 0.56
CA GLY A 71 1.11 -27.37 1.68
C GLY A 71 2.33 -27.84 2.47
N PRO A 72 2.11 -28.67 3.50
CA PRO A 72 3.17 -29.15 4.39
C PRO A 72 4.34 -29.84 3.69
N ALA A 73 4.09 -30.58 2.61
CA ALA A 73 5.15 -31.28 1.89
C ALA A 73 5.89 -30.36 0.90
N GLY A 74 5.29 -29.23 0.52
CA GLY A 74 5.86 -28.23 -0.37
C GLY A 74 6.90 -27.33 0.28
N VAL A 75 6.72 -26.97 1.56
CA VAL A 75 7.64 -26.08 2.31
C VAL A 75 9.10 -26.53 2.25
N PRO A 76 9.48 -27.77 2.62
CA PRO A 76 10.87 -28.20 2.56
C PRO A 76 11.42 -28.25 1.13
N SER A 77 10.55 -28.45 0.15
CA SER A 77 10.93 -28.45 -1.27
C SER A 77 11.29 -27.05 -1.75
N LEU A 78 10.48 -26.05 -1.40
CA LEU A 78 10.76 -24.64 -1.66
C LEU A 78 12.01 -24.18 -0.90
N ALA A 79 12.10 -24.43 0.40
CA ALA A 79 13.23 -24.05 1.24
C ALA A 79 14.58 -24.52 0.65
N SER A 80 14.61 -25.70 0.03
CA SER A 80 15.82 -26.27 -0.55
C SER A 80 16.31 -25.62 -1.85
N CYS A 81 15.44 -24.88 -2.56
CA CYS A 81 15.74 -24.39 -3.91
C CYS A 81 15.54 -22.88 -4.10
N VAL A 82 14.93 -22.16 -3.16
CA VAL A 82 14.78 -20.70 -3.23
C VAL A 82 16.14 -20.00 -3.21
N ALA A 83 16.36 -19.13 -4.19
CA ALA A 83 17.58 -18.36 -4.32
C ALA A 83 17.57 -17.11 -3.41
N ARG A 84 18.76 -16.64 -3.04
CA ARG A 84 18.91 -15.30 -2.44
C ARG A 84 18.40 -14.23 -3.40
N GLY A 85 17.67 -13.26 -2.87
CA GLY A 85 17.05 -12.17 -3.63
C GLY A 85 15.84 -12.60 -4.47
N ALA A 86 15.24 -13.75 -4.18
CA ALA A 86 14.00 -14.19 -4.84
C ALA A 86 12.78 -13.37 -4.40
N TRP A 87 11.66 -13.56 -5.11
CA TRP A 87 10.33 -13.10 -4.72
C TRP A 87 9.45 -14.32 -4.44
N LEU A 88 8.76 -14.35 -3.30
CA LEU A 88 7.88 -15.46 -2.94
C LEU A 88 6.47 -14.93 -2.67
N ASP A 89 5.50 -15.38 -3.46
CA ASP A 89 4.07 -15.19 -3.26
C ASP A 89 3.45 -16.54 -2.88
N ILE A 90 3.14 -16.72 -1.59
CA ILE A 90 2.71 -18.01 -1.03
C ILE A 90 1.26 -17.93 -0.59
N HIS A 91 0.40 -18.73 -1.20
CA HIS A 91 -0.95 -18.98 -0.69
C HIS A 91 -0.98 -20.19 0.23
N MET A 92 -1.71 -20.10 1.34
CA MET A 92 -1.88 -21.18 2.31
C MET A 92 -3.35 -21.57 2.40
N ALA A 93 -3.66 -22.81 2.02
CA ALA A 93 -5.01 -23.38 2.13
C ALA A 93 -5.42 -23.67 3.58
N ALA A 94 -4.42 -23.95 4.40
CA ALA A 94 -4.53 -24.28 5.81
C ALA A 94 -3.28 -23.74 6.54
N PRO A 95 -3.33 -23.61 7.88
CA PRO A 95 -2.19 -23.13 8.64
C PRO A 95 -0.92 -23.94 8.40
N LEU A 96 0.19 -23.24 8.18
CA LEU A 96 1.44 -23.86 7.76
C LEU A 96 2.64 -23.13 8.36
N ASP A 97 3.54 -23.89 8.98
CA ASP A 97 4.80 -23.36 9.49
C ASP A 97 5.74 -23.04 8.32
N LEU A 98 6.05 -21.75 8.14
CA LEU A 98 6.94 -21.25 7.10
C LEU A 98 8.32 -20.86 7.63
N SER A 99 8.65 -21.19 8.88
CA SER A 99 9.94 -20.86 9.50
C SER A 99 11.14 -21.38 8.70
N ALA A 100 10.99 -22.53 8.03
CA ALA A 100 12.00 -23.11 7.15
C ALA A 100 12.31 -22.26 5.90
N LEU A 101 11.45 -21.30 5.56
CA LEU A 101 11.67 -20.33 4.48
C LEU A 101 12.42 -19.09 4.97
N GLY A 102 13.11 -19.12 6.12
CA GLY A 102 14.00 -18.03 6.52
C GLY A 102 15.11 -17.78 5.49
N GLY A 103 15.35 -16.51 5.14
CA GLY A 103 16.33 -16.20 4.10
C GLY A 103 16.48 -14.71 3.81
N THR A 104 17.10 -14.41 2.66
CA THR A 104 17.26 -13.05 2.14
C THR A 104 16.53 -12.96 0.81
N TYR A 105 15.35 -12.35 0.82
CA TYR A 105 14.49 -12.22 -0.36
C TYR A 105 14.25 -10.74 -0.68
N LYS A 106 13.93 -10.46 -1.94
CA LYS A 106 13.48 -9.12 -2.36
C LYS A 106 12.02 -8.86 -1.95
N GLY A 107 11.24 -9.91 -1.75
CA GLY A 107 9.92 -9.81 -1.14
C GLY A 107 9.34 -11.17 -0.78
N PHE A 108 8.48 -11.17 0.24
CA PHE A 108 7.92 -12.37 0.85
C PHE A 108 6.47 -12.10 1.25
N TRP A 109 5.54 -12.49 0.38
CA TRP A 109 4.09 -12.32 0.55
C TRP A 109 3.44 -13.64 0.93
N VAL A 110 2.57 -13.57 1.92
CA VAL A 110 1.83 -14.72 2.45
C VAL A 110 0.35 -14.38 2.42
N TYR A 111 -0.45 -15.24 1.79
CA TYR A 111 -1.89 -15.10 1.63
C TYR A 111 -2.59 -16.27 2.34
N THR A 112 -3.56 -15.97 3.19
CA THR A 112 -4.34 -16.98 3.92
C THR A 112 -5.78 -16.55 4.06
N ARG A 113 -6.69 -17.48 4.31
CA ARG A 113 -8.05 -17.15 4.76
C ARG A 113 -8.12 -17.10 6.29
N PRO A 114 -9.13 -16.41 6.87
CA PRO A 114 -9.38 -16.46 8.30
C PRO A 114 -9.59 -17.90 8.77
N LEU A 115 -8.88 -18.26 9.83
CA LEU A 115 -9.01 -19.53 10.51
C LEU A 115 -10.19 -19.49 11.46
N PRO A 116 -11.00 -20.55 11.54
CA PRO A 116 -12.03 -20.63 12.56
C PRO A 116 -11.38 -20.46 13.95
N PRO A 117 -12.01 -19.72 14.87
CA PRO A 117 -11.47 -19.54 16.21
C PRO A 117 -11.37 -20.91 16.87
N SER A 118 -10.17 -21.26 17.34
CA SER A 118 -9.92 -22.49 18.08
C SER A 118 -9.59 -22.18 19.55
N GLY A 119 -9.73 -23.19 20.42
CA GLY A 119 -9.65 -23.03 21.87
C GLY A 119 -8.26 -22.60 22.40
N PRO A 120 -8.09 -22.46 23.72
CA PRO A 120 -6.91 -21.85 24.37
C PRO A 120 -5.56 -22.58 24.16
N SER A 121 -5.50 -23.64 23.35
CA SER A 121 -4.31 -24.44 23.05
C SER A 121 -4.16 -24.69 21.55
N SER A 122 -4.37 -23.65 20.73
CA SER A 122 -4.17 -23.76 19.29
C SER A 122 -2.68 -23.85 18.95
N PRO A 123 -2.30 -24.70 17.98
CA PRO A 123 -0.92 -24.73 17.49
C PRO A 123 -0.53 -23.35 16.93
N THR A 124 0.76 -23.04 16.95
CA THR A 124 1.32 -21.86 16.26
C THR A 124 1.98 -22.28 14.96
N TRP A 125 1.95 -21.39 13.96
CA TRP A 125 2.50 -21.65 12.62
C TRP A 125 3.40 -20.47 12.22
N PRO A 126 4.57 -20.33 12.86
CA PRO A 126 5.32 -19.10 12.82
C PRO A 126 5.83 -18.75 11.41
N LEU A 127 5.72 -17.48 11.05
CA LEU A 127 6.41 -16.91 9.90
C LEU A 127 7.91 -16.70 10.21
N PRO A 128 8.80 -16.81 9.21
CA PRO A 128 10.24 -16.65 9.41
C PRO A 128 10.57 -15.23 9.94
N PRO A 129 11.61 -15.07 10.79
CA PRO A 129 11.99 -13.77 11.34
C PRO A 129 12.59 -12.82 10.30
N SER A 130 13.16 -13.36 9.22
CA SER A 130 13.72 -12.61 8.10
C SER A 130 13.47 -13.37 6.78
N PRO A 131 13.09 -12.68 5.68
CA PRO A 131 12.82 -11.24 5.61
C PRO A 131 11.53 -10.85 6.34
N LEU A 132 11.27 -9.56 6.48
CA LEU A 132 10.01 -9.07 7.04
C LEU A 132 8.85 -9.49 6.11
N PRO A 133 7.89 -10.29 6.59
CA PRO A 133 6.80 -10.80 5.76
C PRO A 133 5.76 -9.72 5.46
N SER A 134 5.14 -9.80 4.28
CA SER A 134 3.87 -9.16 3.97
C SER A 134 2.75 -10.19 4.11
N LEU A 135 1.80 -9.97 5.03
CA LEU A 135 0.72 -10.92 5.30
C LEU A 135 -0.63 -10.36 4.82
N TYR A 136 -1.36 -11.17 4.05
CA TYR A 136 -2.69 -10.87 3.54
C TYR A 136 -3.68 -11.92 4.05
N VAL A 137 -4.71 -11.47 4.75
CA VAL A 137 -5.85 -12.29 5.15
C VAL A 137 -6.99 -12.00 4.18
N GLU A 138 -7.45 -13.00 3.43
CA GLU A 138 -8.42 -12.83 2.33
C GLU A 138 -9.84 -13.22 2.74
N GLY A 139 -10.83 -12.40 2.38
CA GLY A 139 -12.26 -12.66 2.54
C GLY A 139 -12.80 -12.76 3.97
N PRO A 140 -12.36 -11.94 4.95
CA PRO A 140 -13.01 -11.93 6.25
C PRO A 140 -14.42 -11.32 6.18
N ASP A 141 -15.42 -12.12 6.56
CA ASP A 141 -16.83 -11.74 6.61
C ASP A 141 -17.19 -10.93 7.86
N GLU A 142 -18.36 -10.30 7.85
CA GLU A 142 -18.93 -9.67 9.04
C GLU A 142 -19.02 -10.68 10.20
N GLY A 143 -18.74 -10.23 11.42
CA GLY A 143 -18.62 -11.09 12.62
C GLY A 143 -17.30 -11.86 12.77
N SER A 144 -16.44 -11.94 11.73
CA SER A 144 -15.24 -12.80 11.73
C SER A 144 -13.97 -12.21 12.38
N TRP A 145 -14.05 -11.07 13.08
CA TRP A 145 -12.86 -10.38 13.59
C TRP A 145 -12.01 -11.22 14.55
N GLY A 146 -12.65 -12.09 15.36
CA GLY A 146 -11.94 -13.00 16.26
C GLY A 146 -11.16 -14.08 15.51
N ALA A 147 -11.72 -14.58 14.40
CA ALA A 147 -11.04 -15.50 13.48
C ALA A 147 -9.81 -14.84 12.84
N VAL A 148 -9.95 -13.59 12.40
CA VAL A 148 -8.84 -12.79 11.87
C VAL A 148 -7.75 -12.61 12.93
N ALA A 149 -8.12 -12.14 14.13
CA ALA A 149 -7.17 -11.94 15.21
C ALA A 149 -6.42 -13.23 15.51
N HIS A 150 -7.15 -14.33 15.71
CA HIS A 150 -6.58 -15.65 15.93
C HIS A 150 -5.64 -16.10 14.80
N THR A 151 -5.99 -15.84 13.55
CA THR A 151 -5.15 -16.18 12.38
C THR A 151 -3.82 -15.45 12.44
N ILE A 152 -3.85 -14.13 12.64
CA ILE A 152 -2.65 -13.30 12.65
C ILE A 152 -1.80 -13.65 13.86
N THR A 153 -2.38 -13.77 15.06
CA THR A 153 -1.62 -14.08 16.28
C THR A 153 -1.06 -15.51 16.25
N SER A 154 -1.70 -16.46 15.57
CA SER A 154 -1.14 -17.82 15.43
C SER A 154 0.07 -17.87 14.48
N LEU A 155 0.11 -16.99 13.47
CA LEU A 155 1.25 -16.83 12.56
C LEU A 155 2.37 -15.95 13.14
N ALA A 156 2.02 -15.10 14.12
CA ALA A 156 2.85 -14.02 14.62
C ALA A 156 2.53 -13.62 16.08
N PRO A 157 2.80 -14.49 17.06
CA PRO A 157 2.22 -14.36 18.41
C PRO A 157 2.84 -13.28 19.31
N HIS A 158 4.09 -12.84 19.15
CA HIS A 158 4.62 -11.76 19.98
C HIS A 158 5.65 -10.90 19.26
N GLY A 159 5.49 -9.57 19.32
CA GLY A 159 6.50 -8.60 18.85
C GLY A 159 6.82 -8.70 17.36
N LYS A 160 6.00 -9.43 16.59
CA LYS A 160 6.27 -9.68 15.18
C LYS A 160 6.10 -8.38 14.40
N ARG A 161 7.07 -8.13 13.54
CA ARG A 161 7.07 -7.03 12.58
C ARG A 161 6.71 -7.57 11.21
N PHE A 162 5.81 -6.88 10.53
CA PHE A 162 5.43 -7.13 9.14
C PHE A 162 5.90 -5.99 8.25
N PHE A 163 6.20 -6.28 6.98
CA PHE A 163 6.37 -5.25 5.97
C PHE A 163 5.00 -4.64 5.63
N VAL A 164 4.02 -5.49 5.31
CA VAL A 164 2.61 -5.13 5.11
C VAL A 164 1.71 -6.13 5.88
N LEU A 165 0.60 -5.65 6.42
CA LEU A 165 -0.46 -6.48 6.98
C LEU A 165 -1.81 -6.05 6.37
N ALA A 166 -2.43 -6.92 5.56
CA ALA A 166 -3.52 -6.58 4.62
C ALA A 166 -4.73 -7.58 4.64
N LEU A 167 -5.91 -7.14 4.14
CA LEU A 167 -7.36 -7.28 4.55
C LEU A 167 -8.16 -7.43 3.30
N ARG A 168 -7.76 -8.36 2.44
CA ARG A 168 -8.18 -8.33 1.05
C ARG A 168 -9.62 -8.82 0.94
N GLY A 169 -10.49 -7.98 0.37
CA GLY A 169 -11.91 -8.32 0.23
C GLY A 169 -12.65 -8.45 1.57
N SER A 170 -12.24 -7.67 2.58
CA SER A 170 -12.89 -7.64 3.89
C SER A 170 -14.31 -7.09 3.85
N ARG A 171 -15.20 -7.68 4.65
CA ARG A 171 -16.54 -7.18 4.97
C ARG A 171 -16.70 -6.92 6.48
N LEU A 172 -15.60 -6.75 7.21
CA LEU A 172 -15.66 -6.41 8.63
C LEU A 172 -16.29 -5.03 8.80
N SER A 173 -17.24 -4.91 9.74
CA SER A 173 -17.82 -3.61 10.06
C SER A 173 -16.88 -2.75 10.92
N ALA A 174 -17.10 -1.44 10.91
CA ALA A 174 -16.31 -0.48 11.71
C ALA A 174 -16.26 -0.86 13.21
N ALA A 175 -17.35 -1.42 13.76
CA ALA A 175 -17.42 -1.84 15.16
C ALA A 175 -16.49 -3.03 15.50
N GLN A 176 -16.10 -3.81 14.51
CA GLN A 176 -15.28 -5.01 14.68
C GLN A 176 -13.77 -4.77 14.61
N LEU A 177 -13.36 -3.61 14.11
CA LEU A 177 -11.95 -3.25 13.94
C LEU A 177 -11.27 -2.88 15.28
N PRO A 178 -11.89 -2.09 16.19
CA PRO A 178 -11.30 -1.81 17.49
C PRO A 178 -10.95 -3.05 18.34
N PRO A 179 -11.81 -4.09 18.47
CA PRO A 179 -11.42 -5.30 19.19
C PRO A 179 -10.33 -6.11 18.47
N LEU A 180 -10.33 -6.16 17.13
CA LEU A 180 -9.25 -6.78 16.35
C LEU A 180 -7.90 -6.09 16.63
N LEU A 181 -7.85 -4.76 16.49
CA LEU A 181 -6.63 -3.98 16.71
C LEU A 181 -6.11 -4.11 18.14
N ARG A 182 -7.00 -4.13 19.14
CA ARG A 182 -6.61 -4.38 20.54
C ARG A 182 -5.99 -5.76 20.72
N ALA A 183 -6.53 -6.80 20.08
CA ALA A 183 -5.94 -8.13 20.13
C ALA A 183 -4.53 -8.15 19.51
N LEU A 184 -4.34 -7.53 18.34
CA LEU A 184 -3.03 -7.46 17.68
C LEU A 184 -2.01 -6.65 18.50
N ARG A 185 -2.44 -5.53 19.11
CA ARG A 185 -1.60 -4.71 20.00
C ARG A 185 -1.24 -5.43 21.30
N GLY A 186 -2.16 -6.20 21.86
CA GLY A 186 -1.90 -7.04 23.04
C GLY A 186 -0.74 -8.00 22.80
N GLU A 187 -0.61 -8.48 21.56
CA GLU A 187 0.50 -9.33 21.12
C GLU A 187 1.74 -8.54 20.62
N GLY A 188 1.72 -7.21 20.66
CA GLY A 188 2.84 -6.37 20.20
C GLY A 188 3.13 -6.47 18.71
N ILE A 189 2.13 -6.80 17.89
CA ILE A 189 2.27 -6.91 16.44
C ILE A 189 2.38 -5.52 15.82
N THR A 190 3.37 -5.32 14.95
CA THR A 190 3.67 -4.02 14.32
C THR A 190 3.95 -4.18 12.82
N THR A 191 3.83 -3.09 12.07
CA THR A 191 4.25 -3.00 10.67
C THR A 191 5.44 -2.05 10.53
N LEU A 192 6.11 -2.06 9.39
CA LEU A 192 7.20 -1.13 9.09
C LEU A 192 6.72 0.29 8.77
N ASP A 193 5.41 0.52 8.67
CA ASP A 193 4.87 1.77 8.19
C ASP A 193 4.70 2.80 9.33
N VAL A 194 5.65 3.72 9.38
CA VAL A 194 5.51 5.08 9.91
C VAL A 194 5.47 5.98 8.66
N GLY A 195 4.32 6.01 7.98
CA GLY A 195 4.03 6.84 6.82
C GLY A 195 4.93 6.64 5.59
N ASP A 196 4.53 5.77 4.65
CA ASP A 196 4.81 5.87 3.21
C ASP A 196 4.14 4.71 2.44
N THR A 197 3.05 5.01 1.72
CA THR A 197 2.51 4.13 0.66
C THR A 197 2.66 4.82 -0.68
N HIS A 198 3.82 4.63 -1.32
CA HIS A 198 3.96 4.88 -2.75
C HIS A 198 3.00 3.98 -3.53
N ALA A 199 2.17 4.63 -4.33
CA ALA A 199 1.29 4.01 -5.29
C ALA A 199 2.07 3.20 -6.33
N GLU A 200 1.81 1.88 -6.40
CA GLU A 200 1.86 1.18 -7.67
C GLU A 200 0.42 1.00 -8.17
N VAL A 201 0.06 1.82 -9.17
CA VAL A 201 -1.13 1.64 -9.98
C VAL A 201 -0.97 0.35 -10.78
N ASN A 202 -1.58 -0.73 -10.31
CA ASN A 202 -1.97 -1.85 -11.17
C ASN A 202 -3.39 -2.29 -10.84
N ARG A 203 -4.23 -2.26 -11.88
CA ARG A 203 -5.66 -2.56 -11.85
C ARG A 203 -5.92 -3.92 -11.22
N HIS A 204 -6.91 -3.98 -10.32
CA HIS A 204 -7.44 -5.14 -9.58
C HIS A 204 -6.66 -5.54 -8.32
N SER A 205 -6.75 -4.75 -7.25
CA SER A 205 -7.00 -5.23 -5.87
C SER A 205 -7.18 -4.04 -4.94
N ILE A 206 -8.36 -3.98 -4.36
CA ILE A 206 -8.85 -2.89 -3.53
C ILE A 206 -8.78 -3.34 -2.06
N PHE A 207 -8.21 -2.46 -1.21
CA PHE A 207 -8.15 -2.40 0.26
C PHE A 207 -7.21 -3.37 1.03
N ASN A 208 -6.14 -2.81 1.62
CA ASN A 208 -5.41 -3.36 2.76
C ASN A 208 -6.30 -3.33 4.05
N ILE A 209 -6.08 -4.19 5.06
CA ILE A 209 -6.74 -4.08 6.41
C ILE A 209 -6.53 -2.70 6.97
N MET A 210 -5.39 -2.14 6.61
CA MET A 210 -4.86 -0.90 7.11
C MET A 210 -5.30 0.31 6.27
N ASP A 211 -6.03 0.08 5.16
CA ASP A 211 -6.57 1.17 4.32
C ASP A 211 -7.92 1.70 4.81
N MET A 212 -8.61 1.03 5.74
CA MET A 212 -9.86 1.56 6.33
C MET A 212 -9.65 2.29 7.64
N TYR A 213 -8.53 2.06 8.33
CA TYR A 213 -8.12 2.82 9.51
C TYR A 213 -6.61 2.98 9.42
N SER A 214 -6.18 4.21 9.15
CA SER A 214 -4.79 4.62 9.24
C SER A 214 -4.14 4.02 10.49
N ILE A 215 -2.97 3.40 10.28
CA ILE A 215 -2.13 2.73 11.29
C ILE A 215 -1.70 3.69 12.42
N THR A 216 -1.95 4.98 12.28
CA THR A 216 -1.93 5.96 13.36
C THR A 216 -3.36 6.42 13.59
N GLY A 217 -3.96 6.09 14.74
CA GLY A 217 -5.31 6.52 15.11
C GLY A 217 -5.41 8.03 15.29
N LEU A 218 -5.35 8.75 14.18
CA LEU A 218 -5.40 10.19 14.09
C LEU A 218 -6.29 10.63 12.93
N CYS A 219 -6.50 9.87 11.84
CA CYS A 219 -7.31 10.35 10.70
C CYS A 219 -8.42 9.38 10.29
N VAL A 220 -9.62 9.92 10.01
CA VAL A 220 -10.73 9.17 9.41
C VAL A 220 -10.42 8.91 7.93
N HIS A 221 -10.71 7.71 7.42
CA HIS A 221 -10.62 7.45 5.97
C HIS A 221 -11.55 8.42 5.20
N PRO A 222 -11.10 9.05 4.09
CA PRO A 222 -9.95 8.71 3.25
C PRO A 222 -8.66 9.51 3.52
N PHE A 223 -8.56 10.18 4.67
CA PHE A 223 -7.42 11.03 5.00
C PHE A 223 -6.23 10.25 5.57
N VAL A 224 -5.03 10.74 5.27
CA VAL A 224 -3.75 10.23 5.74
C VAL A 224 -3.09 11.31 6.60
N LEU A 225 -2.56 10.93 7.77
CA LEU A 225 -1.83 11.87 8.61
C LEU A 225 -0.52 12.27 7.94
N LEU A 226 -0.39 13.54 7.59
CA LEU A 226 0.85 14.16 7.16
C LEU A 226 1.19 15.26 8.16
N GLY A 227 2.33 15.13 8.85
CA GLY A 227 2.69 16.05 9.93
C GLY A 227 1.66 16.02 11.05
N THR A 228 0.98 17.14 11.26
CA THR A 228 -0.08 17.33 12.28
C THR A 228 -1.50 17.30 11.70
N GLN A 229 -1.66 17.17 10.39
CA GLN A 229 -2.96 17.30 9.70
C GLN A 229 -3.34 16.01 8.97
N CYS A 230 -4.64 15.72 8.90
CA CYS A 230 -5.16 14.65 8.07
C CYS A 230 -5.39 15.18 6.66
N VAL A 231 -4.67 14.65 5.67
CA VAL A 231 -4.69 15.14 4.29
C VAL A 231 -5.25 14.09 3.33
N HIS A 232 -6.10 14.52 2.39
CA HIS A 232 -6.62 13.69 1.31
C HIS A 232 -6.50 14.43 -0.03
N ILE A 233 -5.92 13.79 -1.04
CA ILE A 233 -5.73 14.40 -2.36
C ILE A 233 -6.67 13.73 -3.36
N ILE A 234 -7.59 14.52 -3.93
CA ILE A 234 -8.54 14.03 -4.94
C ILE A 234 -7.93 14.25 -6.33
N LEU A 235 -7.45 13.16 -6.94
CA LEU A 235 -6.72 13.20 -8.23
C LEU A 235 -7.60 12.91 -9.46
N THR A 236 -8.85 12.47 -9.27
CA THR A 236 -9.67 11.91 -10.34
C THR A 236 -10.28 12.96 -11.27
N GLU A 237 -10.64 14.12 -10.72
CA GLU A 237 -11.44 15.15 -11.41
C GLU A 237 -10.89 16.55 -11.08
N HIS A 238 -11.32 17.55 -11.85
CA HIS A 238 -10.94 18.96 -11.63
C HIS A 238 -12.20 19.80 -11.40
N TYR A 239 -12.13 20.73 -10.46
CA TYR A 239 -13.29 21.48 -9.98
C TYR A 239 -12.99 22.97 -9.91
N PRO A 240 -13.98 23.86 -10.12
CA PRO A 240 -13.95 25.23 -9.62
C PRO A 240 -13.70 25.28 -8.11
N TRP A 241 -13.15 26.38 -7.59
CA TRP A 241 -12.71 26.45 -6.19
C TRP A 241 -13.84 26.16 -5.17
N HIS A 242 -15.03 26.72 -5.37
CA HIS A 242 -16.18 26.44 -4.49
C HIS A 242 -16.67 24.99 -4.57
N ASP A 243 -16.63 24.40 -5.76
CA ASP A 243 -17.02 23.00 -5.95
C ASP A 243 -15.98 22.07 -5.34
N ALA A 244 -14.69 22.43 -5.43
CA ALA A 244 -13.58 21.73 -4.79
C ALA A 244 -13.74 21.72 -3.26
N ARG A 245 -14.09 22.87 -2.68
CA ARG A 245 -14.44 22.96 -1.25
C ARG A 245 -15.60 22.04 -0.89
N SER A 246 -16.63 22.01 -1.73
CA SER A 246 -17.77 21.11 -1.55
C SER A 246 -17.37 19.64 -1.62
N GLN A 247 -16.42 19.26 -2.49
CA GLN A 247 -15.88 17.90 -2.55
C GLN A 247 -15.15 17.51 -1.27
N CYS A 248 -14.35 18.40 -0.69
CA CYS A 248 -13.71 18.15 0.60
C CYS A 248 -14.75 17.96 1.72
N GLY A 249 -15.83 18.76 1.71
CA GLY A 249 -16.96 18.59 2.61
C GLY A 249 -17.63 17.21 2.51
N LEU A 250 -17.76 16.66 1.29
CA LEU A 250 -18.36 15.34 1.07
C LEU A 250 -17.52 14.19 1.63
N VAL A 251 -16.20 14.35 1.70
CA VAL A 251 -15.30 13.35 2.31
C VAL A 251 -15.06 13.59 3.80
N GLY A 252 -15.69 14.60 4.40
CA GLY A 252 -15.64 14.87 5.84
C GLY A 252 -14.52 15.83 6.27
N GLY A 253 -14.06 16.69 5.36
CA GLY A 253 -13.05 17.71 5.63
C GLY A 253 -13.38 19.07 5.00
N ASP A 254 -12.37 19.91 4.83
CA ASP A 254 -12.43 21.18 4.07
C ASP A 254 -11.18 21.29 3.18
N LEU A 255 -11.05 22.35 2.38
CA LEU A 255 -9.81 22.62 1.64
C LEU A 255 -8.64 22.80 2.61
N ILE A 256 -7.46 22.27 2.27
CA ILE A 256 -6.28 22.32 3.15
C ILE A 256 -5.86 23.75 3.49
N VAL A 257 -5.55 23.97 4.76
CA VAL A 257 -4.94 25.17 5.33
C VAL A 257 -3.50 24.85 5.71
N PHE A 258 -2.56 25.70 5.31
CA PHE A 258 -1.16 25.55 5.72
C PHE A 258 -0.81 26.56 6.82
N ASP A 259 -0.91 26.11 8.07
CA ASP A 259 -0.46 26.84 9.26
C ASP A 259 0.96 26.46 9.71
N ASP A 260 1.49 25.35 9.18
CA ASP A 260 2.85 24.85 9.41
C ASP A 260 3.71 24.87 8.13
N CYS A 261 4.91 25.45 8.23
CA CYS A 261 5.89 25.51 7.15
C CYS A 261 6.37 24.10 6.73
N GLU A 262 6.55 23.20 7.70
CA GLU A 262 7.06 21.86 7.44
C GLU A 262 6.02 21.04 6.67
N GLN A 263 4.75 21.18 7.03
CA GLN A 263 3.63 20.57 6.32
C GLN A 263 3.50 21.05 4.86
N TYR A 264 3.53 22.37 4.63
CA TYR A 264 3.57 22.92 3.28
C TYR A 264 4.74 22.33 2.47
N HIS A 265 5.94 22.27 3.06
CA HIS A 265 7.12 21.74 2.38
C HIS A 265 6.95 20.26 1.98
N LYS A 266 6.42 19.42 2.87
CA LYS A 266 6.16 18.00 2.59
C LYS A 266 5.15 17.82 1.46
N VAL A 267 4.02 18.52 1.51
CA VAL A 267 3.00 18.43 0.46
C VAL A 267 3.55 18.92 -0.87
N SER A 268 4.20 20.08 -0.92
CA SER A 268 4.77 20.61 -2.15
C SER A 268 5.85 19.72 -2.76
N LEU A 269 6.72 19.10 -1.95
CA LEU A 269 7.70 18.14 -2.44
C LEU A 269 7.04 16.90 -3.04
N TYR A 270 6.05 16.32 -2.34
CA TYR A 270 5.32 15.16 -2.83
C TYR A 270 4.67 15.43 -4.20
N LEU A 271 3.98 16.57 -4.35
CA LEU A 271 3.35 16.93 -5.61
C LEU A 271 4.37 17.12 -6.75
N ALA A 272 5.54 17.71 -6.43
CA ALA A 272 6.61 17.92 -7.38
C ALA A 272 7.25 16.61 -7.87
N GLU A 273 7.51 15.67 -6.97
CA GLU A 273 8.08 14.37 -7.32
C GLU A 273 7.14 13.54 -8.20
N GLN A 274 5.82 13.73 -8.07
CA GLN A 274 4.82 13.06 -8.89
C GLN A 274 4.52 13.79 -10.21
N GLU A 275 5.14 14.95 -10.47
CA GLU A 275 4.89 15.81 -11.63
C GLU A 275 3.39 16.15 -11.81
N TYR A 276 2.65 16.34 -10.71
CA TYR A 276 1.23 16.65 -10.77
C TYR A 276 0.97 18.10 -11.21
N GLN A 277 -0.19 18.35 -11.82
CA GLN A 277 -0.61 19.70 -12.19
C GLN A 277 -1.03 20.54 -10.97
N ASP A 278 -1.62 21.70 -11.20
CA ASP A 278 -2.00 22.67 -10.18
C ASP A 278 -3.14 22.16 -9.27
N PHE A 279 -3.12 22.58 -7.99
CA PHE A 279 -4.09 22.17 -6.96
C PHE A 279 -4.73 23.36 -6.25
N TRP A 280 -6.01 23.22 -5.89
CA TRP A 280 -6.67 24.16 -5.00
C TRP A 280 -6.26 23.97 -3.53
N LEU A 281 -6.15 25.12 -2.85
CA LEU A 281 -5.93 25.26 -1.41
C LEU A 281 -7.05 26.07 -0.79
N GLY A 282 -7.14 26.07 0.54
CA GLY A 282 -8.18 26.75 1.30
C GLY A 282 -8.05 28.27 1.40
N GLY A 283 -7.27 28.94 0.53
CA GLY A 283 -7.07 30.39 0.60
C GLY A 283 -7.94 31.17 -0.38
N SER A 284 -8.50 32.30 0.06
CA SER A 284 -9.22 33.25 -0.78
C SER A 284 -9.24 34.66 -0.17
N ASP A 285 -9.36 35.68 -1.01
CA ASP A 285 -9.67 37.06 -0.61
C ASP A 285 -11.00 37.58 -1.21
N GLU A 286 -11.87 36.70 -1.72
CA GLU A 286 -13.18 37.09 -2.29
C GLU A 286 -14.08 37.86 -1.31
N ALA A 287 -13.89 37.65 -0.01
CA ALA A 287 -14.65 38.34 1.03
C ALA A 287 -14.24 39.82 1.19
N GLU A 288 -12.95 40.13 1.06
CA GLU A 288 -12.40 41.48 1.16
C GLU A 288 -11.06 41.53 0.42
N GLU A 289 -11.06 42.27 -0.70
CA GLU A 289 -9.92 42.38 -1.60
C GLU A 289 -8.60 42.72 -0.88
N GLY A 290 -7.55 41.93 -1.12
CA GLY A 290 -6.25 42.10 -0.49
C GLY A 290 -6.16 41.60 0.96
N GLN A 291 -7.23 41.05 1.53
CA GLN A 291 -7.25 40.38 2.84
C GLN A 291 -7.37 38.87 2.67
N TRP A 292 -6.25 38.23 2.30
CA TRP A 292 -6.17 36.77 2.11
C TRP A 292 -6.41 36.01 3.41
N ARG A 293 -7.37 35.09 3.36
CA ARG A 293 -7.79 34.27 4.49
C ARG A 293 -7.92 32.81 4.10
N TRP A 294 -7.64 31.97 5.07
CA TRP A 294 -7.93 30.54 5.01
C TRP A 294 -9.44 30.29 5.21
N VAL A 295 -9.92 29.13 4.77
CA VAL A 295 -11.32 28.69 4.90
C VAL A 295 -11.80 28.56 6.35
N ASP A 296 -10.87 28.43 7.30
CA ASP A 296 -11.09 28.45 8.76
C ASP A 296 -11.23 29.88 9.34
N GLY A 297 -11.02 30.91 8.50
CA GLY A 297 -11.10 32.33 8.83
C GLY A 297 -9.78 32.96 9.30
N SER A 298 -8.73 32.18 9.52
CA SER A 298 -7.42 32.68 9.94
C SER A 298 -6.73 33.47 8.82
N PRO A 299 -5.94 34.51 9.15
CA PRO A 299 -5.24 35.32 8.16
C PRO A 299 -4.07 34.56 7.54
N MET A 300 -3.82 34.77 6.25
CA MET A 300 -2.69 34.17 5.55
C MET A 300 -1.38 34.97 5.72
N ALA A 301 -0.26 34.25 5.80
CA ALA A 301 1.05 34.88 5.69
C ALA A 301 1.34 35.27 4.22
N MET A 302 1.71 36.53 4.00
CA MET A 302 1.98 37.06 2.65
C MET A 302 3.48 37.09 2.34
N GLY A 303 3.82 36.93 1.05
CA GLY A 303 5.21 36.98 0.56
C GLY A 303 5.98 35.65 0.63
N LEU A 304 7.30 35.74 0.47
CA LEU A 304 8.20 34.58 0.57
C LEU A 304 8.18 34.01 2.00
N SER A 305 8.19 32.70 2.22
CA SER A 305 8.62 31.60 1.33
C SER A 305 7.48 30.87 0.57
N TYR A 306 6.23 31.32 0.74
CA TYR A 306 5.05 30.65 0.21
C TYR A 306 4.63 31.16 -1.16
N TRP A 307 4.43 32.48 -1.27
CA TRP A 307 3.93 33.12 -2.49
C TRP A 307 5.00 33.14 -3.57
N ALA A 308 4.56 32.85 -4.80
CA ALA A 308 5.45 32.88 -5.95
C ALA A 308 5.97 34.30 -6.21
N ASN A 309 7.21 34.36 -6.67
CA ASN A 309 7.87 35.60 -7.03
C ASN A 309 8.72 35.33 -8.28
N ALA A 310 8.49 36.11 -9.33
CA ALA A 310 9.29 36.08 -10.52
C ALA A 310 10.55 36.93 -10.33
N VAL A 311 11.68 36.48 -10.89
CA VAL A 311 12.95 37.23 -10.89
C VAL A 311 12.80 38.63 -11.53
N THR A 312 11.78 38.81 -12.37
CA THR A 312 11.41 40.09 -13.02
C THR A 312 10.66 41.07 -12.11
N GLY A 313 10.34 40.69 -10.86
CA GLY A 313 9.69 41.54 -9.86
C GLY A 313 8.16 41.39 -9.78
N GLU A 314 7.57 40.48 -10.54
CA GLU A 314 6.15 40.12 -10.39
C GLU A 314 5.99 39.22 -9.16
N SER A 315 5.12 39.61 -8.22
CA SER A 315 4.83 38.86 -7.01
C SER A 315 3.39 38.43 -6.99
N GLU A 316 3.14 37.21 -6.51
CA GLU A 316 1.79 36.78 -6.16
C GLU A 316 1.40 37.24 -4.74
N PRO A 317 0.13 37.52 -4.47
CA PRO A 317 -0.99 37.53 -5.42
C PRO A 317 -0.94 38.72 -6.40
N ASN A 318 -1.46 38.53 -7.60
CA ASN A 318 -1.56 39.55 -8.65
C ASN A 318 -3.03 39.89 -9.02
N LYS A 319 -3.26 40.83 -9.94
CA LYS A 319 -4.61 41.17 -10.48
C LYS A 319 -5.73 41.27 -9.42
N PRO A 320 -5.64 42.27 -8.52
CA PRO A 320 -6.63 42.46 -7.47
C PRO A 320 -8.04 42.64 -8.03
N GLY A 321 -9.03 42.00 -7.39
CA GLY A 321 -10.45 42.04 -7.74
C GLY A 321 -10.86 41.10 -8.86
N VAL A 322 -9.93 40.29 -9.37
CA VAL A 322 -10.16 39.37 -10.49
C VAL A 322 -9.80 37.94 -10.10
N GLU A 323 -8.59 37.72 -9.59
CA GLU A 323 -8.08 36.39 -9.25
C GLU A 323 -8.07 36.21 -7.73
N ASN A 324 -9.06 35.54 -7.18
CA ASN A 324 -9.34 35.60 -5.74
C ASN A 324 -9.23 34.24 -5.01
N CYS A 325 -8.71 33.20 -5.69
CA CYS A 325 -8.61 31.84 -5.15
C CYS A 325 -7.19 31.29 -5.23
N LEU A 326 -6.74 30.66 -4.14
CA LEU A 326 -5.37 30.20 -3.94
C LEU A 326 -5.13 28.82 -4.56
N GLU A 327 -4.05 28.70 -5.35
CA GLU A 327 -3.54 27.43 -5.87
C GLU A 327 -2.08 27.16 -5.48
N LEU A 328 -1.70 25.88 -5.47
CA LEU A 328 -0.32 25.46 -5.70
C LEU A 328 -0.11 25.32 -7.20
N SER A 329 0.80 26.14 -7.74
CA SER A 329 1.11 26.11 -9.17
C SER A 329 2.38 25.32 -9.47
N CYS A 330 2.30 24.30 -10.32
CA CYS A 330 3.45 23.51 -10.74
C CYS A 330 4.47 24.35 -11.54
N VAL A 331 4.00 25.35 -12.29
CA VAL A 331 4.85 26.31 -13.02
C VAL A 331 5.67 27.18 -12.07
N TRP A 332 5.10 27.51 -10.89
CA TRP A 332 5.78 28.26 -9.84
C TRP A 332 6.52 27.38 -8.83
N MET A 333 6.79 26.10 -9.18
CA MET A 333 7.41 25.10 -8.30
C MET A 333 6.61 24.85 -7.01
N TYR A 334 5.29 24.70 -7.14
CA TYR A 334 4.32 24.49 -6.06
C TYR A 334 4.39 25.59 -4.98
N ARG A 335 4.55 26.83 -5.45
CA ARG A 335 4.34 28.03 -4.63
C ARG A 335 2.90 28.50 -4.75
N PHE A 336 2.47 29.27 -3.76
CA PHE A 336 1.17 29.91 -3.73
C PHE A 336 1.07 30.93 -4.86
N SER A 337 0.00 30.82 -5.64
CA SER A 337 -0.42 31.78 -6.64
C SER A 337 -1.93 31.98 -6.51
N ASN A 338 -2.44 33.13 -6.89
CA ASN A 338 -3.88 33.30 -7.08
C ASN A 338 -4.25 33.07 -8.55
N THR A 339 -5.51 32.69 -8.78
CA THR A 339 -6.09 32.64 -10.12
C THR A 339 -7.62 32.80 -10.06
N LEU A 340 -8.29 32.77 -11.20
CA LEU A 340 -9.75 32.83 -11.28
C LEU A 340 -10.37 31.63 -10.56
N CYS A 341 -11.28 31.86 -9.61
CA CYS A 341 -11.99 30.81 -8.87
C CYS A 341 -12.79 29.84 -9.76
N SER A 342 -13.13 30.28 -10.98
CA SER A 342 -13.82 29.48 -12.00
C SER A 342 -12.90 28.52 -12.78
N ASN A 343 -11.58 28.66 -12.64
CA ASN A 343 -10.65 27.70 -13.21
C ASN A 343 -10.83 26.32 -12.55
N VAL A 344 -10.48 25.26 -13.27
CA VAL A 344 -10.58 23.91 -12.72
C VAL A 344 -9.21 23.42 -12.27
N ARG A 345 -9.15 22.88 -11.04
CA ARG A 345 -7.96 22.27 -10.45
C ARG A 345 -8.32 21.00 -9.72
N ARG A 346 -7.31 20.16 -9.47
CA ARG A 346 -7.44 19.08 -8.49
C ARG A 346 -7.46 19.67 -7.08
N VAL A 347 -7.83 18.89 -6.09
CA VAL A 347 -8.06 19.41 -4.74
C VAL A 347 -7.30 18.65 -3.67
N ILE A 348 -6.77 19.39 -2.71
CA ILE A 348 -6.17 18.87 -1.49
C ILE A 348 -7.10 19.25 -0.34
N CYS A 349 -7.60 18.23 0.35
CA CYS A 349 -8.50 18.37 1.48
C CYS A 349 -7.74 18.11 2.78
N GLU A 350 -8.18 18.75 3.85
CA GLU A 350 -7.77 18.44 5.21
C GLU A 350 -8.95 18.06 6.11
N ALA A 351 -8.64 17.37 7.21
CA ALA A 351 -9.57 17.14 8.31
C ALA A 351 -8.83 17.21 9.65
N ASP A 352 -9.58 17.48 10.71
CA ASP A 352 -9.05 17.43 12.07
C ASP A 352 -8.68 16.00 12.45
N PRO A 353 -7.51 15.81 13.11
CA PRO A 353 -7.20 14.53 13.70
C PRO A 353 -8.16 14.12 14.84
N ILE A 354 -8.37 12.82 15.04
CA ILE A 354 -9.25 12.19 16.05
C ILE A 354 -8.60 12.17 17.44
#